data_AF-A0A2E4RBJ4-F1
#
_entry.id   AF-A0A2E4RBJ4-F1
#
_cell.length_a   1.000
_cell.length_b   1.000
_cell.length_c   1.000
_cell.angle_alpha   90.00
_cell.angle_beta   90.00
_cell.angle_gamma   90.00
#
_symmetry.space_group_name_H-M   'P 1'
#
loop_
_entity.id
_entity.type
_entity.pdbx_description
1 polymer ?
#
loop_
_entity_poly.entity_id
_entity_poly.type
_entity_poly.pdbx_seq_one_letter_code
_entity_poly.pdbx_strand_id
1 'polypeptide(L)' 'MLENDLIITKFLDQYETQLTTADVAALTCLFDMGDNDLLDVLLGRKELEGVYNTPDIQRLVKQMREL' A
#
# COMPACT_ATOMS: atom_id res chain seq x y z
N MET A 1 2.43 14.52 7.48
CA MET A 1 2.10 13.15 7.91
C MET A 1 0.58 12.96 7.89
N LEU A 2 -0.07 13.29 6.78
CA LEU A 2 -1.53 13.30 6.61
C LEU A 2 -1.93 12.93 5.18
N GLU A 3 -1.07 13.23 4.19
CA GLU A 3 -1.34 12.88 2.79
C GLU A 3 -1.42 11.36 2.53
N ASN A 4 -0.53 10.55 3.12
CA ASN A 4 -0.62 9.09 2.98
C ASN A 4 -1.89 8.53 3.60
N ASP A 5 -2.31 9.06 4.74
CA ASP A 5 -3.51 8.63 5.45
C ASP A 5 -4.78 8.84 4.60
N LEU A 6 -4.85 9.96 3.88
CA LEU A 6 -5.96 10.27 2.98
C LEU A 6 -5.97 9.36 1.73
N ILE A 7 -4.79 9.10 1.15
CA ILE A 7 -4.66 8.21 -0.01
C ILE A 7 -5.07 6.79 0.38
N ILE A 8 -4.61 6.30 1.53
CA ILE A 8 -4.93 4.94 1.96
C ILE A 8 -6.39 4.83 2.39
N THR A 9 -6.96 5.84 3.05
CA THR A 9 -8.39 5.83 3.39
C THR A 9 -9.26 5.77 2.13
N LYS A 10 -8.96 6.58 1.10
CA LYS A 10 -9.66 6.53 -0.20
C LYS A 10 -9.47 5.20 -0.92
N PHE A 11 -8.27 4.65 -0.85
CA PHE A 11 -7.96 3.35 -1.43
C PHE A 11 -8.76 2.25 -0.73
N LEU A 12 -8.76 2.21 0.61
CA LEU A 12 -9.53 1.25 1.39
C LEU A 12 -11.02 1.39 1.11
N ASP A 13 -11.57 2.59 1.04
CA ASP A 13 -12.99 2.83 0.70
C ASP A 13 -13.34 2.32 -0.70
N GLN A 14 -12.46 2.52 -1.69
CA GLN A 14 -12.69 2.06 -3.06
C GLN A 14 -12.48 0.55 -3.24
N TYR A 15 -11.57 -0.05 -2.47
CA TYR A 15 -11.16 -1.44 -2.62
C TYR A 15 -11.65 -2.36 -1.50
N GLU A 16 -12.36 -1.88 -0.47
CA GLU A 16 -12.83 -2.71 0.67
C GLU A 16 -13.59 -3.97 0.21
N THR A 17 -14.34 -3.85 -0.88
CA THR A 17 -15.14 -4.94 -1.45
C THR A 17 -14.33 -5.94 -2.29
N GLN A 18 -13.14 -5.56 -2.70
CA GLN A 18 -12.21 -6.34 -3.53
C GLN A 18 -10.96 -6.78 -2.77
N LEU A 19 -10.72 -6.21 -1.59
CA LEU A 19 -9.62 -6.55 -0.69
C LEU A 19 -9.89 -7.92 -0.08
N THR A 20 -8.98 -8.85 -0.32
CA THR A 20 -8.97 -10.13 0.35
C THR A 20 -8.25 -10.01 1.70
N THR A 21 -8.36 -11.04 2.54
CA THR A 21 -7.61 -11.10 3.81
C THR A 21 -6.10 -10.96 3.60
N ALA A 22 -5.57 -11.42 2.46
CA ALA A 22 -4.17 -11.25 2.10
C ALA A 22 -3.83 -9.78 1.81
N ASP A 23 -4.67 -9.09 1.04
CA ASP A 23 -4.49 -7.66 0.74
C ASP A 23 -4.58 -6.78 2.02
N VAL A 24 -5.46 -7.13 2.98
CA VAL A 24 -5.57 -6.40 4.25
C VAL A 24 -4.31 -6.59 5.12
N ALA A 25 -3.77 -7.82 5.17
CA ALA A 25 -2.52 -8.10 5.87
C ALA A 25 -1.33 -7.38 5.21
N ALA A 26 -1.31 -7.34 3.88
CA ALA A 26 -0.38 -6.60 3.05
C ALA A 26 -0.40 -5.08 3.35
N LEU A 27 -1.59 -4.47 3.39
CA LEU A 27 -1.77 -3.07 3.78
C LEU A 27 -1.27 -2.78 5.19
N THR A 28 -1.60 -3.67 6.14
CA THR A 28 -1.12 -3.55 7.53
C THR A 28 0.41 -3.56 7.60
N CYS A 29 1.04 -4.43 6.80
CA CYS A 29 2.50 -4.47 6.64
C CYS A 29 3.07 -3.15 6.06
N LEU A 30 2.43 -2.58 5.03
CA LEU A 30 2.84 -1.28 4.48
C LEU A 30 2.77 -0.16 5.52
N PHE A 31 1.69 -0.13 6.33
CA PHE A 31 1.55 0.85 7.42
C PHE A 31 2.64 0.72 8.49
N ASP A 32 3.12 -0.49 8.77
CA ASP A 32 4.18 -0.74 9.74
C ASP A 32 5.54 -0.15 9.30
N MET A 33 5.82 -0.07 7.98
CA MET A 33 7.03 0.56 7.44
C MET A 33 7.11 2.08 7.69
N GLY A 34 5.97 2.73 7.98
CA GLY A 34 5.88 4.16 8.28
C GLY A 34 5.79 5.06 7.05
N ASP A 35 5.25 6.27 7.24
CA ASP A 35 4.86 7.20 6.16
C ASP A 35 5.95 7.49 5.13
N ASN A 36 7.19 7.73 5.56
CA ASN A 36 8.26 8.09 4.63
C ASN A 36 8.59 6.94 3.69
N ASP A 37 8.56 5.71 4.21
CA ASP A 37 8.89 4.51 3.45
C ASP A 37 7.77 4.15 2.48
N LEU A 38 6.53 4.28 2.94
CA LEU A 38 5.32 4.09 2.14
C LEU A 38 5.28 5.10 0.97
N LEU A 39 5.62 6.37 1.23
CA LEU A 39 5.77 7.40 0.20
C LEU A 39 6.88 7.03 -0.80
N ASP A 40 8.03 6.55 -0.32
CA ASP A 40 9.15 6.17 -1.17
C ASP A 40 8.80 4.97 -2.08
N VAL A 41 8.04 4.00 -1.56
CA VAL A 41 7.48 2.88 -2.32
C VAL A 41 6.47 3.35 -3.37
N LEU A 42 5.56 4.26 -3.02
CA LEU A 42 4.59 4.84 -3.95
C LEU A 42 5.29 5.66 -5.05
N LEU A 43 6.34 6.41 -4.71
CA LEU A 43 7.16 7.15 -5.66
C LEU A 43 8.06 6.24 -6.51
N GLY A 44 8.11 4.94 -6.22
CA GLY A 44 9.00 3.98 -6.88
C GLY A 44 10.49 4.24 -6.60
N ARG A 45 10.79 4.98 -5.54
CA ARG A 45 12.14 5.21 -5.02
C ARG A 45 12.63 4.05 -4.17
N LYS A 46 11.70 3.31 -3.57
CA LYS A 46 11.94 2.07 -2.84
C LYS A 46 11.21 0.89 -3.49
N GLU A 47 11.92 -0.22 -3.64
CA GLU A 47 11.33 -1.47 -4.14
C GLU A 47 10.77 -2.31 -2.97
N LEU A 48 9.72 -3.07 -3.26
CA LEU A 48 9.12 -3.99 -2.31
C LEU A 48 10.00 -5.23 -2.21
N GLU A 49 10.63 -5.43 -1.05
CA GLU A 49 11.57 -6.54 -0.81
C GLU A 49 11.14 -7.41 0.38
N GLY A 50 11.58 -8.67 0.37
CA GLY A 50 11.32 -9.62 1.47
C GLY A 50 9.83 -9.90 1.68
N VAL A 51 9.33 -9.66 2.90
CA VAL A 51 7.93 -9.90 3.28
C VAL A 51 6.94 -8.99 2.53
N TYR A 52 7.43 -7.88 1.97
CA TYR A 52 6.62 -6.94 1.23
C TYR A 52 6.56 -7.28 -0.27
N ASN A 53 7.41 -8.19 -0.76
CA ASN A 53 7.45 -8.62 -2.15
C ASN A 53 6.43 -9.73 -2.43
N THR A 54 5.16 -9.46 -2.14
CA THR A 54 4.06 -10.35 -2.47
C THR A 54 3.26 -9.80 -3.65
N PRO A 55 2.67 -10.66 -4.48
CA PRO A 55 1.86 -10.23 -5.61
C PRO A 55 0.69 -9.33 -5.19
N ASP A 56 0.10 -9.56 -4.01
CA ASP A 56 -0.91 -8.69 -3.40
C ASP A 56 -0.36 -7.28 -3.16
N ILE A 57 0.74 -7.13 -2.41
CA ILE A 57 1.32 -5.80 -2.10
C ILE A 57 1.75 -5.08 -3.38
N GLN A 58 2.37 -5.79 -4.33
CA GLN A 58 2.73 -5.21 -5.63
C GLN A 58 1.51 -4.69 -6.38
N ARG A 59 0.39 -5.44 -6.36
CA ARG A 59 -0.87 -5.02 -6.99
C ARG A 59 -1.46 -3.80 -6.30
N LEU A 60 -1.47 -3.76 -4.97
CA LEU A 60 -1.95 -2.61 -4.18
C LEU A 60 -1.14 -1.36 -4.46
N VAL A 61 0.19 -1.44 -4.35
CA VAL A 61 1.11 -0.32 -4.61
C VAL A 61 0.94 0.19 -6.04
N LYS A 62 0.80 -0.71 -7.02
CA LYS A 62 0.53 -0.31 -8.40
C LYS A 62 -0.79 0.44 -8.54
N GLN A 63 -1.88 -0.05 -7.95
CA GLN A 63 -3.17 0.63 -7.99
C GLN A 63 -3.16 1.99 -7.29
N MET A 64 -2.47 2.13 -6.16
CA MET A 64 -2.28 3.43 -5.49
C MET A 64 -1.47 4.42 -6.34
N ARG A 65 -0.55 3.93 -7.19
CA ARG A 65 0.24 4.76 -8.12
C ARG A 65 -0.53 5.23 -9.35
N GLU A 66 -1.58 4.51 -9.73
CA GLU A 66 -2.42 4.81 -10.90
C GLU A 66 -3.65 5.67 -10.56
N LEU A 67 -3.84 6.01 -9.27
CA LEU A 67 -4.92 6.83 -8.72
C LEU A 67 -4.55 8.33 -8.70
#